data_AF-A0AAI8VI22-F1
#
_entry.id   AF-A0AAI8VI22-F1
#
_cell.length_a   1.000
_cell.length_b   1.000
_cell.length_c   1.000
_cell.angle_alpha   90.00
_cell.angle_beta   90.00
_cell.angle_gamma   90.00
#
_symmetry.space_group_name_H-M   'P 1'
#
loop_
_entity.id
_entity.type
_entity.pdbx_description
1 polymer ?
#
loop_
_entity_poly.entity_id
_entity_poly.type
_entity_poly.pdbx_seq_one_letter_code
_entity_poly.pdbx_strand_id
1 'polypeptide(L)'
;MHFAPLLLAVLCVVLPSAADHDKAAQLGFELESPSVILTNFDCNEEDTFPLKGHAIKDHAKDGWQLGVDTTPAQAGMLQLEYDLRVLLANSKLGDTLEQVLNDMSDIQDNKIFKVSESKCNPWTKAFGSDDSGRWSFDVQATGPMMLEGIQDVFASTVGSKGGEPLHPLVIKDPEWRGEFRSVTKDWFQAQYFQQLPNGVQWVTQDVLGFLSAVVSNAKAAQKLEGPAENQGPKVLVGIMPRTYWTTIYEQVKDKFPAKLWDIVNHLACYKLNDGGNQVELDHNYCDGTIKKPQIKGTLAKQGWVDSLAVENKQLLVKDWIESMEAGTKPDALTKFDEENFGGQIGGFKNRMEYVLDTAREVPIWEFRALGWYKQADLRKKLDSIEESFITLHRKYPEKP
;
A
#
# COMPACT_ATOMS: atom_id res chain seq x y z
N MET A 1 20.20 -28.45 -7.90
CA MET A 1 20.08 -27.40 -8.95
C MET A 1 19.97 -26.07 -8.23
N HIS A 2 20.95 -25.19 -8.39
CA HIS A 2 20.90 -23.83 -7.86
C HIS A 2 19.99 -23.00 -8.79
N PHE A 3 18.81 -22.61 -8.30
CA PHE A 3 17.99 -21.61 -8.96
C PHE A 3 18.61 -20.24 -8.68
N ALA A 4 19.05 -19.56 -9.73
CA ALA A 4 19.36 -18.15 -9.68
C ALA A 4 18.02 -17.38 -9.58
N PRO A 5 17.87 -16.41 -8.67
CA PRO A 5 16.67 -15.58 -8.64
C PRO A 5 16.69 -14.68 -9.88
N LEU A 6 15.77 -14.91 -10.82
CA LEU A 6 15.39 -13.90 -11.79
C LEU A 6 14.80 -12.74 -10.99
N LEU A 7 15.53 -11.63 -10.91
CA LEU A 7 15.01 -10.35 -10.42
C LEU A 7 13.95 -9.87 -11.43
N LEU A 8 12.70 -10.29 -11.25
CA LEU A 8 11.57 -9.72 -11.99
C LEU A 8 11.12 -8.46 -11.25
N ALA A 9 11.30 -7.31 -11.90
CA ALA A 9 10.81 -6.05 -11.40
C ALA A 9 9.29 -6.03 -11.51
N VAL A 10 8.60 -6.09 -10.37
CA VAL A 10 7.17 -5.77 -10.29
C VAL A 10 7.02 -4.26 -10.46
N LEU A 11 6.78 -3.85 -11.70
CA LEU A 11 6.49 -2.48 -12.10
C LEU A 11 5.02 -2.14 -11.79
N CYS A 12 4.68 -1.80 -10.56
CA CYS A 12 3.48 -0.98 -10.32
C CYS A 12 3.87 0.50 -10.48
N VAL A 13 4.16 0.90 -11.71
CA VAL A 13 4.50 2.28 -12.15
C VAL A 13 5.97 2.73 -11.97
N VAL A 14 6.88 2.14 -12.76
CA VAL A 14 8.05 2.88 -13.29
C VAL A 14 7.87 3.05 -14.80
N LEU A 15 6.90 3.88 -15.19
CA LEU A 15 6.85 4.34 -16.57
C LEU A 15 8.19 5.07 -16.88
N PRO A 16 8.80 4.92 -18.06
CA PRO A 16 10.04 5.64 -18.37
C PRO A 16 9.82 7.14 -18.22
N SER A 17 10.64 7.83 -17.42
CA SER A 17 10.59 9.30 -17.29
C SER A 17 11.50 9.94 -18.32
N ALA A 18 11.09 11.10 -18.85
CA ALA A 18 12.06 12.06 -19.36
C ALA A 18 12.95 12.48 -18.19
N ALA A 19 14.27 12.46 -18.38
CA ALA A 19 15.30 12.55 -17.34
C ALA A 19 15.29 13.81 -16.44
N ASP A 20 14.33 14.73 -16.59
CA ASP A 20 14.28 16.02 -15.90
C ASP A 20 13.25 16.10 -14.73
N HIS A 21 12.50 15.03 -14.43
CA HIS A 21 11.41 15.06 -13.43
C HIS A 21 11.56 14.08 -12.25
N ASP A 22 12.75 13.53 -12.02
CA ASP A 22 12.93 12.34 -11.16
C ASP A 22 12.46 12.49 -9.70
N LYS A 23 12.34 13.75 -9.22
CA LYS A 23 11.86 14.10 -7.87
C LYS A 23 10.57 14.95 -7.85
N ALA A 24 10.01 15.29 -9.01
CA ALA A 24 8.75 16.03 -9.04
C ALA A 24 7.63 15.17 -8.44
N ALA A 25 6.69 15.81 -7.74
CA ALA A 25 5.54 15.14 -7.17
C ALA A 25 4.70 14.50 -8.28
N GLN A 26 4.66 13.17 -8.31
CA GLN A 26 3.90 12.39 -9.27
C GLN A 26 2.77 11.63 -8.57
N LEU A 27 1.66 11.49 -9.27
CA LEU A 27 0.53 10.68 -8.84
C LEU A 27 0.33 9.57 -9.86
N GLY A 28 0.46 8.34 -9.38
CA GLY A 28 0.13 7.12 -10.09
C GLY A 28 -1.26 6.63 -9.71
N PHE A 29 -1.95 6.00 -10.66
CA PHE A 29 -3.17 5.24 -10.41
C PHE A 29 -3.06 3.86 -11.02
N GLU A 30 -3.52 2.86 -10.28
CA GLU A 30 -3.71 1.50 -10.79
C GLU A 30 -5.22 1.25 -10.87
N LEU A 31 -5.69 0.82 -12.04
CA LEU A 31 -7.09 0.54 -12.33
C LEU A 31 -7.23 -0.95 -12.65
N GLU A 32 -7.45 -1.75 -11.62
CA GLU A 32 -7.58 -3.21 -11.75
C GLU A 32 -8.99 -3.57 -12.23
N SER A 33 -9.08 -4.40 -13.28
CA SER A 33 -10.35 -4.88 -13.81
C SER A 33 -10.45 -6.41 -13.69
N PRO A 34 -10.79 -6.96 -12.52
CA PRO A 34 -10.75 -8.41 -12.26
C PRO A 34 -11.74 -9.20 -13.12
N SER A 35 -12.74 -8.54 -13.71
CA SER A 35 -13.70 -9.14 -14.62
C SER A 35 -13.18 -9.28 -16.06
N VAL A 36 -12.06 -8.65 -16.41
CA VAL A 36 -11.49 -8.69 -17.75
C VAL A 36 -10.25 -9.58 -17.75
N ILE A 37 -10.47 -10.82 -18.19
CA ILE A 37 -9.47 -11.88 -18.13
C ILE A 37 -8.99 -12.24 -19.54
N LEU A 38 -7.69 -12.31 -19.72
CA LEU A 38 -7.05 -12.97 -20.86
C LEU A 38 -6.75 -14.42 -20.51
N THR A 39 -6.99 -15.33 -21.44
CA THR A 39 -6.70 -16.75 -21.28
C THR A 39 -5.75 -17.26 -22.36
N ASN A 40 -4.89 -18.17 -21.93
CA ASN A 40 -4.18 -19.13 -22.76
C ASN A 40 -4.05 -20.43 -21.95
N PHE A 41 -4.96 -21.38 -22.17
CA PHE A 41 -5.02 -22.63 -21.41
C PHE A 41 -3.86 -23.59 -21.68
N ASP A 42 -3.05 -23.35 -22.70
CA ASP A 42 -1.82 -24.10 -22.96
C ASP A 42 -0.63 -23.53 -22.14
N CYS A 43 -0.79 -22.37 -21.51
CA CYS A 43 0.23 -21.76 -20.67
C CYS A 43 0.19 -22.34 -19.25
N ASN A 44 1.33 -22.82 -18.77
CA ASN A 44 1.47 -23.34 -17.41
C ASN A 44 1.70 -22.20 -16.39
N GLU A 45 1.72 -22.56 -15.10
CA GLU A 45 1.97 -21.61 -14.00
C GLU A 45 3.35 -20.93 -14.10
N GLU A 46 4.41 -21.70 -14.37
CA GLU A 46 5.80 -21.20 -14.45
C GLU A 46 6.00 -20.16 -15.57
N ASP A 47 5.21 -20.23 -16.64
CA ASP A 47 5.23 -19.28 -17.75
C ASP A 47 4.16 -18.18 -17.62
N THR A 48 3.11 -18.37 -16.79
CA THR A 48 2.04 -17.38 -16.56
C THR A 48 2.43 -16.39 -15.47
N PHE A 49 2.86 -16.87 -14.30
CA PHE A 49 3.10 -16.03 -13.13
C PHE A 49 4.18 -14.95 -13.36
N PRO A 50 5.29 -15.23 -14.08
CA PRO A 50 6.27 -14.20 -14.41
C PRO A 50 5.74 -13.09 -15.33
N LEU A 51 4.52 -13.17 -15.86
CA LEU A 51 3.96 -12.10 -16.69
C LEU A 51 3.28 -11.00 -15.86
N LYS A 52 3.16 -11.17 -14.54
CA LYS A 52 2.62 -10.15 -13.65
C LYS A 52 3.37 -8.82 -13.81
N GLY A 53 2.64 -7.75 -14.10
CA GLY A 53 3.17 -6.41 -14.36
C GLY A 53 3.75 -6.20 -15.76
N HIS A 54 3.67 -7.19 -16.67
CA HIS A 54 4.13 -7.01 -18.05
C HIS A 54 3.13 -6.23 -18.89
N ALA A 55 3.63 -5.29 -19.67
CA ALA A 55 2.80 -4.49 -20.56
C ALA A 55 2.23 -5.30 -21.72
N ILE A 56 0.98 -5.00 -22.08
CA ILE A 56 0.37 -5.42 -23.33
C ILE A 56 0.94 -4.58 -24.47
N LYS A 57 1.46 -5.27 -25.49
CA LYS A 57 2.06 -4.64 -26.65
C LYS A 57 1.06 -3.74 -27.37
N ASP A 58 1.51 -2.56 -27.77
CA ASP A 58 0.75 -1.53 -28.51
C ASP A 58 -0.37 -0.84 -27.70
N HIS A 59 -0.51 -1.17 -26.41
CA HIS A 59 -1.46 -0.55 -25.48
C HIS A 59 -0.74 0.30 -24.41
N ALA A 60 0.05 1.27 -24.87
CA ALA A 60 0.74 2.22 -24.01
C ALA A 60 0.95 3.57 -24.71
N LYS A 61 0.87 4.66 -23.96
CA LYS A 61 1.18 6.04 -24.43
C LYS A 61 1.87 6.82 -23.32
N ASP A 62 2.21 8.07 -23.59
CA ASP A 62 2.71 8.96 -22.54
C ASP A 62 1.66 9.10 -21.42
N GLY A 63 2.06 8.78 -20.20
CA GLY A 63 1.22 8.85 -19.01
C GLY A 63 0.36 7.62 -18.69
N TRP A 64 0.32 6.58 -19.53
CA TRP A 64 -0.39 5.33 -19.18
C TRP A 64 0.09 4.08 -19.94
N GLN A 65 -0.14 2.91 -19.34
CA GLN A 65 0.05 1.60 -19.98
C GLN A 65 -1.05 0.61 -19.55
N LEU A 66 -1.38 -0.33 -20.43
CA LEU A 66 -2.18 -1.52 -20.09
C LEU A 66 -1.21 -2.66 -19.75
N GLY A 67 -1.32 -3.16 -18.52
CA GLY A 67 -0.57 -4.29 -18.00
C GLY A 67 -1.42 -5.54 -17.85
N VAL A 68 -0.83 -6.55 -17.24
CA VAL A 68 -1.52 -7.76 -16.81
C VAL A 68 -1.14 -8.14 -15.38
N ASP A 69 -2.12 -8.56 -14.59
CA ASP A 69 -1.90 -9.15 -13.28
C ASP A 69 -2.27 -10.65 -13.27
N THR A 70 -1.73 -11.40 -12.31
CA THR A 70 -2.11 -12.79 -12.04
C THR A 70 -1.65 -13.24 -10.65
N THR A 71 -2.06 -14.45 -10.27
CA THR A 71 -1.63 -15.14 -9.05
C THR A 71 -1.10 -16.53 -9.37
N PRO A 72 -0.27 -17.16 -8.51
CA PRO A 72 0.21 -18.53 -8.75
C PRO A 72 -0.94 -19.54 -8.97
N ALA A 73 -2.10 -19.31 -8.36
CA ALA A 73 -3.27 -20.17 -8.49
C ALA A 73 -3.99 -20.08 -9.86
N GLN A 74 -3.56 -19.20 -10.77
CA GLN A 74 -4.26 -18.83 -12.00
C GLN A 74 -3.45 -19.15 -13.27
N ALA A 75 -2.95 -20.38 -13.39
CA ALA A 75 -2.27 -20.83 -14.62
C ALA A 75 -3.13 -20.59 -15.87
N GLY A 76 -2.53 -19.99 -16.89
CA GLY A 76 -3.21 -19.67 -18.16
C GLY A 76 -4.26 -18.57 -18.07
N MET A 77 -4.28 -17.78 -16.99
CA MET A 77 -5.18 -16.63 -16.82
C MET A 77 -4.42 -15.38 -16.38
N LEU A 78 -4.75 -14.25 -17.00
CA LEU A 78 -4.21 -12.93 -16.70
C LEU A 78 -5.36 -11.93 -16.58
N GLN A 79 -5.33 -11.03 -15.61
CA GLN A 79 -6.29 -9.94 -15.44
C GLN A 79 -5.74 -8.66 -16.07
N LEU A 80 -6.59 -7.84 -16.69
CA LEU A 80 -6.15 -6.55 -17.22
C LEU A 80 -6.13 -5.47 -16.13
N GLU A 81 -5.09 -4.65 -16.17
CA GLU A 81 -4.93 -3.48 -15.31
C GLU A 81 -4.39 -2.29 -16.11
N TYR A 82 -4.87 -1.08 -15.82
CA TYR A 82 -4.27 0.13 -16.38
C TYR A 82 -3.46 0.86 -15.30
N ASP A 83 -2.21 1.17 -15.63
CA ASP A 83 -1.37 2.07 -14.87
C ASP A 83 -1.41 3.47 -15.49
N LEU A 84 -1.75 4.48 -14.71
CA LEU A 84 -1.70 5.89 -15.11
C LEU A 84 -0.66 6.61 -14.27
N ARG A 85 -0.03 7.64 -14.84
CA ARG A 85 0.90 8.51 -14.13
C ARG A 85 0.78 9.94 -14.63
N VAL A 86 0.67 10.86 -13.68
CA VAL A 86 0.59 12.30 -13.94
C VAL A 86 1.47 13.08 -12.98
N LEU A 87 1.86 14.30 -13.38
CA LEU A 87 2.42 15.28 -12.46
C LEU A 87 1.30 15.83 -11.58
N LEU A 88 1.54 15.91 -10.27
CA LEU A 88 0.56 16.44 -9.32
C LEU A 88 0.34 17.95 -9.57
N ALA A 89 -0.92 18.42 -9.55
CA ALA A 89 -1.35 19.82 -9.74
C ALA A 89 -1.05 20.48 -11.09
N ASN A 90 -0.30 19.81 -11.97
CA ASN A 90 -0.22 20.08 -13.40
C ASN A 90 -0.63 18.81 -14.17
N SER A 91 -1.65 18.13 -13.66
CA SER A 91 -2.03 16.83 -14.19
C SER A 91 -2.74 16.99 -15.52
N LYS A 92 -2.41 16.08 -16.44
CA LYS A 92 -3.21 15.79 -17.62
C LYS A 92 -4.11 14.59 -17.34
N LEU A 93 -4.58 14.45 -16.09
CA LEU A 93 -5.32 13.27 -15.64
C LEU A 93 -6.58 13.05 -16.46
N GLY A 94 -7.29 14.13 -16.78
CA GLY A 94 -8.46 14.06 -17.64
C GLY A 94 -8.18 13.50 -19.03
N ASP A 95 -7.20 14.08 -19.72
CA ASP A 95 -6.80 13.65 -21.07
C ASP A 95 -6.22 12.24 -21.09
N THR A 96 -5.47 11.88 -20.04
CA THR A 96 -4.87 10.54 -19.87
C THR A 96 -5.98 9.51 -19.65
N LEU A 97 -6.94 9.81 -18.77
CA LEU A 97 -8.08 8.94 -18.53
C LEU A 97 -8.95 8.80 -19.77
N GLU A 98 -9.21 9.87 -20.52
CA GLU A 98 -9.98 9.79 -21.76
C GLU A 98 -9.32 8.84 -22.77
N GLN A 99 -7.99 8.86 -22.88
CA GLN A 99 -7.27 7.90 -23.72
C GLN A 99 -7.40 6.46 -23.24
N VAL A 100 -7.32 6.22 -21.93
CA VAL A 100 -7.55 4.90 -21.32
C VAL A 100 -8.97 4.42 -21.61
N LEU A 101 -9.98 5.27 -21.43
CA LEU A 101 -11.38 4.92 -21.70
C LEU A 101 -11.64 4.61 -23.18
N ASN A 102 -10.96 5.31 -24.09
CA ASN A 102 -11.02 5.00 -25.52
C ASN A 102 -10.35 3.66 -25.83
N ASP A 103 -9.15 3.40 -25.29
CA ASP A 103 -8.43 2.13 -25.46
C ASP A 103 -9.26 0.94 -24.95
N MET A 104 -9.87 1.09 -23.78
CA MET A 104 -10.79 0.11 -23.22
C MET A 104 -11.99 -0.19 -24.12
N SER A 105 -12.56 0.83 -24.76
CA SER A 105 -13.71 0.66 -25.65
C SER A 105 -13.38 -0.20 -26.88
N ASP A 106 -12.10 -0.30 -27.23
CA ASP A 106 -11.59 -1.16 -28.31
C ASP A 106 -11.29 -2.61 -27.85
N ILE A 107 -11.49 -2.95 -26.57
CA ILE A 107 -11.23 -4.29 -26.01
C ILE A 107 -12.48 -5.18 -26.09
N GLN A 108 -12.63 -5.83 -27.24
CA GLN A 108 -13.74 -6.75 -27.54
C GLN A 108 -13.45 -8.20 -27.14
N ASP A 109 -14.49 -9.01 -27.01
CA ASP A 109 -14.40 -10.46 -26.77
C ASP A 109 -13.65 -11.15 -27.90
N ASN A 110 -12.87 -12.19 -27.55
CA ASN A 110 -11.99 -12.91 -28.47
C ASN A 110 -10.89 -12.05 -29.12
N LYS A 111 -10.71 -10.79 -28.68
CA LYS A 111 -9.55 -9.99 -29.09
C LYS A 111 -8.27 -10.69 -28.64
N ILE A 112 -7.31 -10.70 -29.55
CA ILE A 112 -6.00 -11.33 -29.36
C ILE A 112 -5.01 -10.28 -28.87
N PHE A 113 -4.31 -10.60 -27.80
CA PHE A 113 -3.31 -9.75 -27.17
C PHE A 113 -1.93 -10.40 -27.24
N LYS A 114 -0.91 -9.54 -27.24
CA LYS A 114 0.47 -9.95 -27.05
C LYS A 114 0.99 -9.30 -25.77
N VAL A 115 1.32 -10.12 -24.79
CA VAL A 115 1.97 -9.67 -23.56
C VAL A 115 3.47 -9.62 -23.82
N SER A 116 4.11 -8.51 -23.45
CA SER A 116 5.54 -8.32 -23.64
C SER A 116 6.31 -9.44 -22.93
N GLU A 117 7.38 -9.94 -23.56
CA GLU A 117 8.24 -11.02 -23.03
C GLU A 117 7.54 -12.38 -22.78
N SER A 118 6.25 -12.50 -23.08
CA SER A 118 5.52 -13.75 -22.90
C SER A 118 5.87 -14.80 -23.96
N LYS A 119 6.24 -16.00 -23.49
CA LYS A 119 6.38 -17.21 -24.31
C LYS A 119 5.04 -17.84 -24.67
N CYS A 120 3.99 -17.50 -23.92
CA CYS A 120 2.63 -17.98 -24.11
C CYS A 120 1.79 -17.06 -25.00
N ASN A 121 2.44 -16.26 -25.85
CA ASN A 121 1.69 -15.50 -26.84
C ASN A 121 1.15 -16.43 -27.95
N PRO A 122 -0.08 -16.19 -28.45
CA PRO A 122 -0.98 -15.10 -28.08
C PRO A 122 -1.90 -15.41 -26.88
N TRP A 123 -2.43 -14.36 -26.27
CA TRP A 123 -3.47 -14.43 -25.24
C TRP A 123 -4.82 -13.99 -25.83
N THR A 124 -5.93 -14.56 -25.38
CA THR A 124 -7.26 -14.23 -25.88
C THR A 124 -8.13 -13.69 -24.75
N LYS A 125 -8.83 -12.58 -24.94
CA LYS A 125 -9.84 -12.14 -23.96
C LYS A 125 -10.93 -13.20 -23.84
N ALA A 126 -11.05 -13.82 -22.67
CA ALA A 126 -12.08 -14.81 -22.39
C ALA A 126 -13.45 -14.16 -22.20
N PHE A 127 -14.49 -14.95 -22.41
CA PHE A 127 -15.87 -14.56 -22.13
C PHE A 127 -16.05 -14.34 -20.62
N GLY A 128 -16.44 -13.13 -20.22
CA GLY A 128 -16.71 -12.75 -18.83
C GLY A 128 -17.71 -11.58 -18.83
N SER A 129 -18.80 -11.75 -18.08
CA SER A 129 -19.98 -10.87 -18.01
C SER A 129 -19.59 -9.38 -17.99
N ASP A 130 -19.98 -8.55 -18.95
CA ASP A 130 -21.32 -8.38 -19.50
C ASP A 130 -21.26 -7.93 -20.98
N ASP A 131 -22.16 -8.45 -21.81
CA ASP A 131 -22.64 -7.78 -23.05
C ASP A 131 -23.23 -6.36 -22.77
N SER A 132 -23.23 -5.90 -21.51
CA SER A 132 -23.69 -4.59 -21.05
C SER A 132 -22.58 -3.54 -20.87
N GLY A 133 -21.30 -3.86 -21.12
CA GLY A 133 -20.23 -2.87 -21.24
C GLY A 133 -19.91 -2.08 -19.97
N ARG A 134 -20.04 -2.68 -18.77
CA ARG A 134 -19.79 -1.98 -17.50
C ARG A 134 -18.57 -2.56 -16.79
N TRP A 135 -17.39 -2.18 -17.26
CA TRP A 135 -16.14 -2.41 -16.53
C TRP A 135 -16.24 -1.73 -15.16
N SER A 136 -15.90 -2.47 -14.11
CA SER A 136 -15.69 -1.94 -12.77
C SER A 136 -14.21 -2.04 -12.44
N PHE A 137 -13.68 -0.95 -11.89
CA PHE A 137 -12.27 -0.82 -11.54
C PHE A 137 -12.13 -0.77 -10.04
N ASP A 138 -11.28 -1.62 -9.48
CA ASP A 138 -10.68 -1.26 -8.19
C ASP A 138 -9.61 -0.21 -8.44
N VAL A 139 -9.62 0.82 -7.61
CA VAL A 139 -8.74 1.98 -7.76
C VAL A 139 -7.71 1.95 -6.65
N GLN A 140 -6.45 2.02 -7.05
CA GLN A 140 -5.33 2.31 -6.15
C GLN A 140 -4.67 3.61 -6.59
N ALA A 141 -4.02 4.29 -5.64
CA ALA A 141 -3.30 5.53 -5.93
C ALA A 141 -1.95 5.53 -5.24
N THR A 142 -0.91 5.92 -5.96
CA THR A 142 0.47 5.93 -5.45
C THR A 142 1.08 7.30 -5.62
N GLY A 143 1.62 7.88 -4.57
CA GLY A 143 2.23 9.21 -4.65
C GLY A 143 3.02 9.61 -3.39
N PRO A 144 3.77 10.71 -3.45
CA PRO A 144 4.44 11.28 -2.29
C PRO A 144 3.43 11.68 -1.23
N MET A 145 3.72 11.39 0.04
CA MET A 145 2.89 11.84 1.14
C MET A 145 3.73 12.05 2.41
N MET A 146 3.60 13.24 2.99
CA MET A 146 4.17 13.62 4.29
C MET A 146 3.58 12.72 5.39
N LEU A 147 4.36 12.39 6.41
CA LEU A 147 3.87 11.61 7.55
C LEU A 147 2.72 12.31 8.30
N GLU A 148 2.71 13.64 8.32
CA GLU A 148 1.61 14.44 8.86
C GLU A 148 0.31 14.25 8.05
N GLY A 149 0.45 14.14 6.72
CA GLY A 149 -0.65 13.80 5.82
C GLY A 149 -1.13 12.36 6.02
N ILE A 150 -0.22 11.41 6.22
CA ILE A 150 -0.56 10.03 6.59
C ILE A 150 -1.36 10.02 7.90
N GLN A 151 -0.96 10.80 8.90
CA GLN A 151 -1.73 10.92 10.15
C GLN A 151 -3.13 11.48 9.92
N ASP A 152 -3.32 12.47 9.04
CA ASP A 152 -4.65 13.00 8.71
C ASP A 152 -5.53 11.91 8.06
N VAL A 153 -4.97 11.11 7.15
CA VAL A 153 -5.70 10.00 6.53
C VAL A 153 -6.09 8.96 7.59
N PHE A 154 -5.17 8.55 8.47
CA PHE A 154 -5.50 7.65 9.59
C PHE A 154 -6.53 8.24 10.54
N ALA A 155 -6.43 9.52 10.90
CA ALA A 155 -7.39 10.19 11.77
C ALA A 155 -8.79 10.23 11.14
N SER A 156 -8.89 10.32 9.81
CA SER A 156 -10.18 10.32 9.10
C SER A 156 -10.91 8.96 9.10
N THR A 157 -10.24 7.87 9.50
CA THR A 157 -10.91 6.57 9.69
C THR A 157 -11.62 6.48 11.04
N VAL A 158 -11.27 7.37 11.97
CA VAL A 158 -11.83 7.42 13.32
C VAL A 158 -13.17 8.16 13.31
N GLY A 159 -14.22 7.54 13.84
CA GLY A 159 -15.51 8.21 14.01
C GLY A 159 -16.40 8.27 12.77
N SER A 160 -16.01 7.64 11.65
CA SER A 160 -16.83 7.53 10.43
C SER A 160 -18.02 6.55 10.60
N LYS A 161 -18.78 6.70 11.68
CA LYS A 161 -20.06 6.04 11.91
C LYS A 161 -21.17 6.97 11.45
N GLY A 162 -21.94 6.57 10.44
CA GLY A 162 -23.20 7.24 10.10
C GLY A 162 -23.11 8.35 9.06
N GLY A 163 -22.61 8.04 7.85
CA GLY A 163 -22.95 8.80 6.64
C GLY A 163 -22.02 9.96 6.26
N GLU A 164 -21.02 10.33 7.07
CA GLU A 164 -20.00 11.27 6.63
C GLU A 164 -19.12 10.65 5.52
N PRO A 165 -18.79 11.41 4.45
CA PRO A 165 -17.96 10.91 3.38
C PRO A 165 -16.54 10.67 3.90
N LEU A 166 -16.10 9.41 3.84
CA LEU A 166 -14.72 9.03 4.11
C LEU A 166 -13.76 9.82 3.23
N HIS A 167 -12.61 10.16 3.80
CA HIS A 167 -11.51 10.76 3.06
C HIS A 167 -11.20 9.94 1.79
N PRO A 168 -10.95 10.57 0.62
CA PRO A 168 -10.81 9.84 -0.65
C PRO A 168 -9.69 8.80 -0.71
N LEU A 169 -8.68 8.95 0.16
CA LEU A 169 -7.53 8.05 0.33
C LEU A 169 -7.73 6.94 1.38
N VAL A 170 -8.91 6.86 1.99
CA VAL A 170 -9.24 5.77 2.91
C VAL A 170 -9.87 4.63 2.15
N ILE A 171 -9.39 3.41 2.43
CA ILE A 171 -9.96 2.15 1.93
C ILE A 171 -11.48 2.11 2.17
N LYS A 172 -12.24 1.70 1.16
CA LYS A 172 -13.71 1.75 1.23
C LYS A 172 -14.31 0.57 1.98
N ASP A 173 -13.65 -0.58 1.94
CA ASP A 173 -14.11 -1.78 2.61
C ASP A 173 -14.14 -1.60 4.14
N PRO A 174 -15.32 -1.72 4.80
CA PRO A 174 -15.42 -1.58 6.26
C PRO A 174 -14.62 -2.62 7.06
N GLU A 175 -14.51 -3.85 6.56
CA GLU A 175 -13.77 -4.92 7.23
C GLU A 175 -12.28 -4.59 7.25
N TRP A 176 -11.73 -4.15 6.11
CA TRP A 176 -10.32 -3.81 6.00
C TRP A 176 -9.97 -2.49 6.72
N ARG A 177 -10.92 -1.55 6.78
CA ARG A 177 -10.79 -0.35 7.64
C ARG A 177 -10.65 -0.72 9.12
N GLY A 178 -11.19 -1.86 9.53
CA GLY A 178 -11.07 -2.40 10.88
C GLY A 178 -9.63 -2.64 11.32
N GLU A 179 -8.64 -2.66 10.41
CA GLU A 179 -7.21 -2.81 10.72
C GLU A 179 -6.45 -1.49 10.89
N PHE A 180 -7.06 -0.35 10.56
CA PHE A 180 -6.42 0.95 10.74
C PHE A 180 -6.36 1.30 12.23
N ARG A 181 -5.16 1.67 12.70
CA ARG A 181 -4.88 2.09 14.07
C ARG A 181 -4.37 3.52 14.02
N SER A 182 -5.29 4.48 14.15
CA SER A 182 -4.93 5.89 14.31
C SER A 182 -4.37 6.10 15.72
N VAL A 183 -3.05 6.14 15.82
CA VAL A 183 -2.36 6.46 17.07
C VAL A 183 -2.58 7.94 17.36
N THR A 184 -3.06 8.24 18.57
CA THR A 184 -3.30 9.62 19.01
C THR A 184 -2.45 9.95 20.23
N LYS A 185 -2.34 11.25 20.57
CA LYS A 185 -1.60 11.68 21.77
C LYS A 185 -2.14 11.04 23.06
N ASP A 186 -3.41 10.66 23.10
CA ASP A 186 -4.03 10.01 24.25
C ASP A 186 -3.51 8.59 24.51
N TRP A 187 -2.87 7.95 23.53
CA TRP A 187 -2.26 6.63 23.71
C TRP A 187 -0.99 6.70 24.58
N PHE A 188 -0.43 7.89 24.73
CA PHE A 188 0.80 8.13 25.49
C PHE A 188 0.56 8.45 26.97
N GLN A 189 -0.65 8.19 27.49
CA GLN A 189 -1.01 8.41 28.89
C GLN A 189 -0.38 7.38 29.86
N ALA A 190 0.19 6.29 29.34
CA ALA A 190 0.85 5.26 30.15
C ALA A 190 2.04 5.81 30.94
N GLN A 191 2.25 5.31 32.17
CA GLN A 191 3.40 5.68 32.99
C GLN A 191 4.73 5.46 32.25
N TYR A 192 4.84 4.40 31.43
CA TYR A 192 6.00 4.15 30.57
C TYR A 192 6.39 5.39 29.76
N PHE A 193 5.45 5.96 28.99
CA PHE A 193 5.72 7.12 28.13
C PHE A 193 5.98 8.40 28.93
N GLN A 194 5.27 8.58 30.05
CA GLN A 194 5.45 9.75 30.92
C GLN A 194 6.83 9.78 31.60
N GLN A 195 7.49 8.62 31.72
CA GLN A 195 8.82 8.49 32.34
C GLN A 195 9.98 8.54 31.33
N LEU A 196 9.69 8.62 30.01
CA LEU A 196 10.72 8.81 29.01
C LEU A 196 11.36 10.21 29.11
N PRO A 197 12.61 10.39 28.64
CA PRO A 197 13.22 11.71 28.53
C PRO A 197 12.29 12.73 27.87
N ASN A 198 12.06 13.87 28.53
CA ASN A 198 11.15 14.93 28.09
C ASN A 198 9.66 14.51 27.97
N GLY A 199 9.26 13.40 28.60
CA GLY A 199 7.89 12.91 28.60
C GLY A 199 7.40 12.59 27.19
N VAL A 200 6.28 13.21 26.79
CA VAL A 200 5.61 12.98 25.49
C VAL A 200 5.81 14.13 24.49
N GLN A 201 6.75 15.05 24.75
CA GLN A 201 6.98 16.20 23.88
C GLN A 201 7.47 15.82 22.47
N TRP A 202 8.09 14.64 22.34
CA TRP A 202 8.55 14.08 21.06
C TRP A 202 7.41 13.62 20.14
N VAL A 203 6.19 13.48 20.66
CA VAL A 203 5.00 13.00 19.94
C VAL A 203 4.43 14.12 19.06
N THR A 204 5.14 14.38 17.97
CA THR A 204 4.80 15.30 16.88
C THR A 204 3.87 14.62 15.86
N GLN A 205 3.29 15.38 14.94
CA GLN A 205 2.27 14.84 14.03
C GLN A 205 2.83 13.82 13.03
N ASP A 206 4.05 14.02 12.55
CA ASP A 206 4.79 13.08 11.71
C ASP A 206 5.16 11.81 12.46
N VAL A 207 5.56 11.93 13.74
CA VAL A 207 5.76 10.77 14.61
C VAL A 207 4.46 9.97 14.79
N LEU A 208 3.32 10.65 14.98
CA LEU A 208 2.02 9.99 15.05
C LEU A 208 1.69 9.29 13.73
N GLY A 209 1.90 9.92 12.58
CA GLY A 209 1.65 9.32 11.27
C GLY A 209 2.49 8.07 11.02
N PHE A 210 3.79 8.14 11.34
CA PHE A 210 4.68 6.98 11.28
C PHE A 210 4.21 5.86 12.21
N LEU A 211 3.90 6.17 13.47
CA LEU A 211 3.45 5.17 14.44
C LEU A 211 2.08 4.58 14.09
N SER A 212 1.16 5.36 13.53
CA SER A 212 -0.12 4.86 13.02
C SER A 212 0.09 3.83 11.92
N ALA A 213 0.99 4.10 10.98
CA ALA A 213 1.33 3.17 9.90
C ALA A 213 1.99 1.89 10.44
N VAL A 214 3.00 2.02 11.31
CA VAL A 214 3.73 0.87 11.90
C VAL A 214 2.82 0.02 12.79
N VAL A 215 2.04 0.63 13.69
CA VAL A 215 1.14 -0.10 14.61
C VAL A 215 0.01 -0.80 13.84
N SER A 216 -0.52 -0.17 12.79
CA SER A 216 -1.54 -0.82 11.93
C SER A 216 -0.98 -2.08 11.28
N ASN A 217 0.18 -1.99 10.62
CA ASN A 217 0.86 -3.14 10.02
C ASN A 217 1.21 -4.22 11.05
N ALA A 218 1.77 -3.82 12.19
CA ALA A 218 2.19 -4.71 13.26
C ALA A 218 1.00 -5.50 13.86
N LYS A 219 -0.15 -4.85 14.03
CA LYS A 219 -1.37 -5.50 14.54
C LYS A 219 -2.10 -6.35 13.50
N ALA A 220 -2.03 -5.95 12.23
CA ALA A 220 -2.64 -6.68 11.12
C ALA A 220 -1.86 -7.96 10.79
N ALA A 221 -0.59 -8.05 11.21
CA ALA A 221 0.21 -9.28 11.12
C ALA A 221 -0.56 -10.45 11.76
N GLN A 222 -0.80 -11.47 10.94
CA GLN A 222 -1.67 -12.56 11.34
C GLN A 222 -1.02 -13.41 12.43
N LYS A 223 -1.86 -14.04 13.25
CA LYS A 223 -1.38 -15.05 14.19
C LYS A 223 -0.87 -16.25 13.38
N LEU A 224 0.19 -16.89 13.86
CA LEU A 224 0.88 -18.03 13.23
C LEU A 224 0.04 -19.32 13.10
N GLU A 225 -1.28 -19.23 13.24
CA GLU A 225 -2.19 -20.36 13.42
C GLU A 225 -3.27 -20.33 12.33
N GLY A 226 -2.93 -20.80 11.14
CA GLY A 226 -3.90 -21.07 10.06
C GLY A 226 -3.25 -21.07 8.67
N PRO A 227 -3.88 -21.72 7.67
CA PRO A 227 -3.53 -21.50 6.27
C PRO A 227 -3.93 -20.05 5.93
N ALA A 228 -3.04 -19.11 6.24
CA ALA A 228 -3.15 -17.74 5.78
C ALA A 228 -3.20 -17.80 4.26
N GLU A 229 -4.30 -17.32 3.69
CA GLU A 229 -4.44 -17.12 2.25
C GLU A 229 -3.22 -16.34 1.75
N ASN A 230 -2.66 -16.76 0.62
CA ASN A 230 -1.34 -16.40 0.07
C ASN A 230 -1.19 -14.93 -0.38
N GLN A 231 -1.79 -14.00 0.35
CA GLN A 231 -1.96 -12.64 -0.08
C GLN A 231 -0.84 -11.71 0.44
N GLY A 232 0.05 -12.21 1.30
CA GLY A 232 1.21 -11.47 1.81
C GLY A 232 0.83 -10.31 2.75
N PRO A 233 1.83 -9.58 3.29
CA PRO A 233 1.58 -8.45 4.20
C PRO A 233 0.78 -7.30 3.56
N LYS A 234 0.88 -7.16 2.23
CA LYS A 234 0.31 -6.05 1.45
C LYS A 234 -1.21 -5.96 1.44
N VAL A 235 -1.93 -7.08 1.57
CA VAL A 235 -3.41 -7.04 1.59
C VAL A 235 -3.98 -6.64 2.95
N LEU A 236 -3.14 -6.63 3.98
CA LEU A 236 -3.61 -6.42 5.35
C LEU A 236 -3.64 -4.93 5.73
N VAL A 237 -3.13 -4.05 4.86
CA VAL A 237 -3.12 -2.60 5.08
C VAL A 237 -3.50 -1.82 3.82
N GLY A 238 -4.46 -0.91 3.96
CA GLY A 238 -4.89 -0.03 2.87
C GLY A 238 -3.95 1.15 2.60
N ILE A 239 -2.94 1.38 3.44
CA ILE A 239 -1.87 2.36 3.25
C ILE A 239 -0.54 1.64 3.38
N MET A 240 0.18 1.55 2.27
CA MET A 240 1.39 0.76 2.14
C MET A 240 2.53 1.65 1.65
N PRO A 241 3.73 1.61 2.25
CA PRO A 241 4.84 2.38 1.73
C PRO A 241 5.46 1.71 0.51
N ARG A 242 5.71 2.51 -0.53
CA ARG A 242 6.51 2.11 -1.69
C ARG A 242 7.99 2.48 -1.50
N THR A 243 8.29 3.42 -0.60
CA THR A 243 9.65 3.66 -0.08
C THR A 243 9.99 2.67 1.04
N TYR A 244 11.25 2.27 1.19
CA TYR A 244 11.70 1.40 2.32
C TYR A 244 11.30 1.99 3.67
N TRP A 245 10.83 1.13 4.59
CA TRP A 245 10.45 1.56 5.93
C TRP A 245 11.62 2.22 6.67
N THR A 246 12.83 1.71 6.49
CA THR A 246 14.06 2.32 7.06
C THR A 246 14.24 3.78 6.63
N THR A 247 13.99 4.09 5.36
CA THR A 247 14.10 5.47 4.83
C THR A 247 12.97 6.38 5.34
N ILE A 248 11.80 5.80 5.61
CA ILE A 248 10.70 6.52 6.27
C ILE A 248 11.07 6.81 7.73
N TYR A 249 11.56 5.81 8.47
CA TYR A 249 11.97 5.94 9.87
C TYR A 249 13.09 6.96 10.04
N GLU A 250 14.04 7.03 9.11
CA GLU A 250 15.12 8.03 9.11
C GLU A 250 14.62 9.48 9.21
N GLN A 251 13.39 9.80 8.78
CA GLN A 251 12.81 11.14 8.90
C GLN A 251 12.40 11.52 10.33
N VAL A 252 12.15 10.52 11.18
CA VAL A 252 11.61 10.71 12.53
C VAL A 252 12.50 10.13 13.63
N LYS A 253 13.52 9.33 13.29
CA LYS A 253 14.35 8.57 14.24
C LYS A 253 14.90 9.41 15.40
N ASP A 254 15.36 10.64 15.12
CA ASP A 254 16.02 11.51 16.11
C ASP A 254 15.02 12.06 17.14
N LYS A 255 13.72 11.89 16.91
CA LYS A 255 12.64 12.26 17.85
C LYS A 255 12.38 11.16 18.88
N PHE A 256 12.79 9.91 18.63
CA PHE A 256 12.47 8.79 19.51
C PHE A 256 13.38 8.76 20.76
N PRO A 257 12.82 8.79 21.98
CA PRO A 257 13.62 8.81 23.21
C PRO A 257 13.97 7.41 23.75
N ALA A 258 13.52 6.35 23.08
CA ALA A 258 13.71 4.94 23.44
C ALA A 258 13.70 4.08 22.19
N LYS A 259 13.96 2.77 22.35
CA LYS A 259 13.91 1.83 21.24
C LYS A 259 12.52 1.80 20.60
N LEU A 260 12.49 1.76 19.27
CA LEU A 260 11.26 1.76 18.50
C LEU A 260 10.36 0.56 18.85
N TRP A 261 10.95 -0.63 19.00
CA TRP A 261 10.21 -1.83 19.42
C TRP A 261 9.49 -1.62 20.76
N ASP A 262 10.16 -1.05 21.75
CA ASP A 262 9.58 -0.87 23.08
C ASP A 262 8.39 0.10 23.02
N ILE A 263 8.48 1.13 22.19
CA ILE A 263 7.38 2.08 21.94
C ILE A 263 6.21 1.38 21.24
N VAL A 264 6.46 0.67 20.12
CA VAL A 264 5.40 -0.01 19.35
C VAL A 264 4.72 -1.10 20.19
N ASN A 265 5.48 -1.88 20.95
CA ASN A 265 4.95 -2.94 21.81
C ASN A 265 4.05 -2.39 22.93
N HIS A 266 4.37 -1.21 23.48
CA HIS A 266 3.47 -0.51 24.40
C HIS A 266 2.24 0.08 23.69
N LEU A 267 2.41 0.68 22.50
CA LEU A 267 1.29 1.24 21.74
C LEU A 267 0.29 0.17 21.30
N ALA A 268 0.75 -1.06 21.07
CA ALA A 268 -0.14 -2.17 20.74
C ALA A 268 -1.15 -2.50 21.87
N CYS A 269 -0.90 -2.07 23.11
CA CYS A 269 -1.87 -2.17 24.20
C CYS A 269 -3.13 -1.34 24.00
N TYR A 270 -3.16 -0.42 23.04
CA TYR A 270 -4.24 0.53 22.90
C TYR A 270 -4.99 0.34 21.60
N LYS A 271 -6.25 0.74 21.64
CA LYS A 271 -7.11 0.97 20.48
C LYS A 271 -8.09 2.09 20.82
N LEU A 272 -8.79 2.58 19.81
CA LEU A 272 -9.95 3.43 20.05
C LEU A 272 -11.16 2.53 20.28
N ASN A 273 -12.07 2.97 21.14
CA ASN A 273 -13.36 2.32 21.31
C ASN A 273 -14.15 2.33 19.99
N ASP A 274 -15.25 1.59 19.93
CA ASP A 274 -16.07 1.54 18.71
C ASP A 274 -16.58 2.93 18.29
N GLY A 275 -16.71 3.89 19.21
CA GLY A 275 -17.10 5.27 18.93
C GLY A 275 -15.98 6.13 18.33
N GLY A 276 -14.74 5.65 18.29
CA GLY A 276 -13.57 6.39 17.85
C GLY A 276 -13.16 7.54 18.77
N ASN A 277 -13.84 7.74 19.91
CA ASN A 277 -13.73 8.97 20.69
C ASN A 277 -12.96 8.78 22.01
N GLN A 278 -12.65 7.55 22.40
CA GLN A 278 -11.93 7.25 23.64
C GLN A 278 -10.91 6.15 23.41
N VAL A 279 -9.74 6.30 24.05
CA VAL A 279 -8.71 5.26 24.10
C VAL A 279 -9.13 4.19 25.10
N GLU A 280 -9.01 2.93 24.70
CA GLU A 280 -9.21 1.77 25.57
C GLU A 280 -8.05 0.79 25.44
N LEU A 281 -7.98 -0.15 26.40
CA LEU A 281 -7.02 -1.23 26.32
C LEU A 281 -7.49 -2.27 25.28
N ASP A 282 -6.55 -2.68 24.43
CA ASP A 282 -6.71 -3.83 23.57
C ASP A 282 -6.32 -5.10 24.32
N HIS A 283 -7.33 -5.79 24.83
CA HIS A 283 -7.18 -7.00 25.63
C HIS A 283 -6.54 -8.19 24.90
N ASN A 284 -6.39 -8.12 23.57
CA ASN A 284 -5.62 -9.12 22.83
C ASN A 284 -4.11 -8.99 23.11
N TYR A 285 -3.65 -7.78 23.44
CA TYR A 285 -2.24 -7.47 23.62
C TYR A 285 -1.87 -7.21 25.07
N CYS A 286 -2.77 -6.61 25.86
CA CYS A 286 -2.44 -6.17 27.22
C CYS A 286 -3.60 -6.35 28.22
N ASP A 287 -3.26 -6.57 29.49
CA ASP A 287 -4.18 -6.46 30.63
C ASP A 287 -3.91 -5.18 31.43
N GLY A 288 -4.53 -5.05 32.60
CA GLY A 288 -4.28 -3.96 33.54
C GLY A 288 -5.17 -2.74 33.28
N THR A 289 -4.57 -1.55 33.26
CA THR A 289 -5.28 -0.27 33.07
C THR A 289 -4.61 0.59 32.03
N ILE A 290 -5.32 1.57 31.44
CA ILE A 290 -4.78 2.49 30.44
C ILE A 290 -3.46 3.15 30.92
N LYS A 291 -3.39 3.54 32.20
CA LYS A 291 -2.19 4.19 32.77
C LYS A 291 -1.06 3.23 33.12
N LYS A 292 -1.38 1.94 33.33
CA LYS A 292 -0.45 0.88 33.73
C LYS A 292 -0.80 -0.41 32.97
N PRO A 293 -0.56 -0.45 31.65
CA PRO A 293 -0.84 -1.65 30.87
C PRO A 293 0.12 -2.76 31.26
N GLN A 294 -0.34 -4.00 31.18
CA GLN A 294 0.46 -5.21 31.38
C GLN A 294 0.56 -5.97 30.06
N ILE A 295 1.71 -5.90 29.39
CA ILE A 295 1.94 -6.50 28.07
C ILE A 295 1.94 -8.04 28.16
N LYS A 296 1.15 -8.70 27.31
CA LYS A 296 1.06 -10.18 27.22
C LYS A 296 2.16 -10.83 26.38
N GLY A 297 2.87 -10.03 25.57
CA GLY A 297 3.84 -10.53 24.59
C GLY A 297 3.22 -11.11 23.32
N THR A 298 1.92 -10.90 23.08
CA THR A 298 1.21 -11.37 21.88
C THR A 298 1.83 -10.81 20.60
N LEU A 299 2.11 -9.50 20.56
CA LEU A 299 2.69 -8.83 19.38
C LEU A 299 4.06 -9.42 19.00
N ALA A 300 4.89 -9.78 19.99
CA ALA A 300 6.21 -10.36 19.77
C ALA A 300 6.16 -11.74 19.08
N LYS A 301 4.99 -12.39 19.08
CA LYS A 301 4.75 -13.69 18.46
C LYS A 301 3.97 -13.59 17.16
N GLN A 302 3.52 -12.40 16.77
CA GLN A 302 2.87 -12.17 15.49
C GLN A 302 3.91 -12.04 14.38
N GLY A 303 3.49 -12.37 13.16
CA GLY A 303 4.33 -12.28 11.99
C GLY A 303 3.57 -12.56 10.71
N TRP A 304 4.31 -12.57 9.62
CA TRP A 304 3.82 -12.99 8.31
C TRP A 304 4.44 -14.32 7.95
N VAL A 305 3.65 -15.18 7.34
CA VAL A 305 4.04 -16.53 6.95
C VAL A 305 3.80 -16.70 5.46
N ASP A 306 4.79 -17.20 4.74
CA ASP A 306 4.59 -17.76 3.41
C ASP A 306 4.22 -19.24 3.58
N SER A 307 2.91 -19.51 3.48
CA SER A 307 2.34 -20.86 3.63
C SER A 307 2.52 -21.73 2.38
N LEU A 308 2.98 -21.17 1.26
CA LEU A 308 3.36 -21.92 0.05
C LEU A 308 4.83 -22.33 0.05
N ALA A 309 5.68 -21.63 0.79
CA ALA A 309 7.08 -22.01 0.92
C ALA A 309 7.23 -23.39 1.59
N VAL A 310 8.07 -24.24 1.00
CA VAL A 310 8.41 -25.60 1.50
C VAL A 310 8.86 -25.59 2.97
N GLU A 311 9.41 -24.47 3.45
CA GLU A 311 9.94 -24.30 4.82
C GLU A 311 9.07 -23.40 5.72
N ASN A 312 7.85 -23.01 5.31
CA ASN A 312 7.01 -22.03 6.05
C ASN A 312 7.82 -20.81 6.49
N LYS A 313 8.42 -20.10 5.54
CA LYS A 313 9.23 -18.91 5.86
C LYS A 313 8.38 -17.91 6.62
N GLN A 314 8.95 -17.39 7.70
CA GLN A 314 8.25 -16.48 8.61
C GLN A 314 9.10 -15.25 8.89
N LEU A 315 8.43 -14.10 8.99
CA LEU A 315 8.98 -12.87 9.52
C LEU A 315 8.17 -12.43 10.74
N LEU A 316 8.82 -12.30 11.91
CA LEU A 316 8.18 -11.72 13.09
C LEU A 316 8.09 -10.19 12.99
N VAL A 317 7.02 -9.64 13.56
CA VAL A 317 6.84 -8.17 13.68
C VAL A 317 8.02 -7.53 14.41
N LYS A 318 8.55 -8.20 15.43
CA LYS A 318 9.70 -7.72 16.19
C LYS A 318 10.95 -7.60 15.31
N ASP A 319 11.26 -8.65 14.54
CA ASP A 319 12.45 -8.68 13.68
C ASP A 319 12.37 -7.58 12.60
N TRP A 320 11.18 -7.34 12.06
CA TRP A 320 10.93 -6.23 11.16
C TRP A 320 11.26 -4.88 11.80
N ILE A 321 10.66 -4.56 12.96
CA ILE A 321 10.87 -3.27 13.62
C ILE A 321 12.32 -3.07 14.03
N GLU A 322 12.98 -4.10 14.56
CA GLU A 322 14.40 -4.03 14.93
C GLU A 322 15.31 -3.86 13.70
N SER A 323 14.98 -4.50 12.55
CA SER A 323 15.75 -4.32 11.31
C SER A 323 15.64 -2.90 10.74
N MET A 324 14.46 -2.28 10.83
CA MET A 324 14.20 -0.89 10.45
C MET A 324 14.96 0.08 11.37
N GLU A 325 14.91 -0.13 12.69
CA GLU A 325 15.64 0.69 13.66
C GLU A 325 17.16 0.57 13.47
N ALA A 326 17.66 -0.62 13.14
CA ALA A 326 19.08 -0.85 12.87
C ALA A 326 19.59 -0.22 11.56
N GLY A 327 18.72 0.34 10.72
CA GLY A 327 19.12 0.95 9.45
C GLY A 327 19.30 -0.04 8.30
N THR A 328 18.73 -1.25 8.39
CA THR A 328 18.87 -2.29 7.36
C THR A 328 18.14 -1.87 6.07
N LYS A 329 18.77 -2.01 4.89
CA LYS A 329 18.18 -1.64 3.59
C LYS A 329 18.37 -2.78 2.57
N PRO A 330 17.29 -3.43 2.08
CA PRO A 330 15.90 -3.29 2.55
C PRO A 330 15.73 -3.72 4.03
N ASP A 331 14.73 -3.18 4.72
CA ASP A 331 14.30 -3.74 6.01
C ASP A 331 13.72 -5.15 5.83
N ALA A 332 13.58 -5.89 6.93
CA ALA A 332 13.20 -7.30 6.86
C ALA A 332 11.81 -7.52 6.25
N LEU A 333 10.86 -6.60 6.41
CA LEU A 333 9.52 -6.73 5.80
C LEU A 333 9.56 -6.49 4.30
N THR A 334 10.25 -5.44 3.85
CA THR A 334 10.45 -5.26 2.41
C THR A 334 11.17 -6.45 1.78
N LYS A 335 12.24 -6.96 2.42
CA LYS A 335 12.95 -8.14 1.91
C LYS A 335 12.04 -9.36 1.84
N PHE A 336 11.24 -9.59 2.88
CA PHE A 336 10.30 -10.71 2.94
C PHE A 336 9.21 -10.59 1.86
N ASP A 337 8.70 -9.38 1.60
CA ASP A 337 7.74 -9.14 0.53
C ASP A 337 8.37 -9.32 -0.87
N GLU A 338 9.61 -8.87 -1.07
CA GLU A 338 10.37 -9.06 -2.32
C GLU A 338 10.60 -10.54 -2.64
N GLU A 339 11.00 -11.33 -1.64
CA GLU A 339 11.33 -12.73 -1.83
C GLU A 339 10.11 -13.65 -1.99
N ASN A 340 8.94 -13.26 -1.47
CA ASN A 340 7.80 -14.18 -1.34
C ASN A 340 6.46 -13.65 -1.89
N PHE A 341 6.28 -12.33 -2.06
CA PHE A 341 4.97 -11.72 -2.39
C PHE A 341 5.00 -10.63 -3.47
N GLY A 342 6.10 -10.51 -4.21
CA GLY A 342 6.24 -9.62 -5.37
C GLY A 342 6.81 -8.23 -5.08
N GLY A 343 7.35 -7.97 -3.89
CA GLY A 343 8.20 -6.80 -3.63
C GLY A 343 7.54 -5.44 -3.83
N GLN A 344 6.25 -5.34 -3.52
CA GLN A 344 5.50 -4.09 -3.57
C GLN A 344 5.81 -3.19 -2.36
N ILE A 345 5.99 -3.76 -1.16
CA ILE A 345 6.34 -3.01 0.05
C ILE A 345 7.78 -2.53 -0.06
N GLY A 346 7.99 -1.22 -0.15
CA GLY A 346 9.33 -0.68 -0.37
C GLY A 346 9.87 -0.92 -1.79
N GLY A 347 9.02 -1.26 -2.77
CA GLY A 347 9.43 -1.58 -4.14
C GLY A 347 10.16 -0.44 -4.88
N PHE A 348 10.01 0.81 -4.43
CA PHE A 348 10.75 1.98 -4.94
C PHE A 348 12.04 2.27 -4.15
N LYS A 349 12.46 1.35 -3.27
CA LYS A 349 13.71 1.44 -2.53
C LYS A 349 13.80 2.73 -1.70
N ASN A 350 14.89 3.47 -1.83
CA ASN A 350 15.10 4.75 -1.15
C ASN A 350 14.50 5.94 -1.91
N ARG A 351 13.72 5.72 -2.97
CA ARG A 351 13.15 6.80 -3.76
C ARG A 351 12.18 7.61 -2.90
N MET A 352 12.29 8.92 -3.05
CA MET A 352 11.48 9.96 -2.42
C MET A 352 11.10 10.95 -3.51
N GLU A 353 10.00 11.65 -3.34
CA GLU A 353 9.58 12.74 -4.21
C GLU A 353 9.35 14.01 -3.39
N TYR A 354 9.25 15.16 -4.04
CA TYR A 354 9.05 16.42 -3.36
C TYR A 354 7.59 16.64 -2.94
N VAL A 355 7.38 17.37 -1.85
CA VAL A 355 6.11 18.06 -1.61
C VAL A 355 5.93 19.11 -2.70
N LEU A 356 4.68 19.31 -3.11
CA LEU A 356 4.33 20.11 -4.28
C LEU A 356 4.87 21.54 -4.13
N ASP A 357 5.56 22.03 -5.16
CA ASP A 357 6.18 23.37 -5.19
C ASP A 357 7.22 23.64 -4.09
N THR A 358 7.82 22.59 -3.51
CA THR A 358 8.87 22.71 -2.50
C THR A 358 10.10 21.85 -2.84
N ALA A 359 11.13 21.90 -1.97
CA ALA A 359 12.26 20.98 -1.98
C ALA A 359 12.21 19.94 -0.83
N ARG A 360 11.08 19.87 -0.09
CA ARG A 360 10.92 18.89 0.99
C ARG A 360 10.72 17.51 0.38
N GLU A 361 11.66 16.59 0.61
CA GLU A 361 11.49 15.19 0.22
C GLU A 361 10.56 14.46 1.19
N VAL A 362 9.67 13.63 0.63
CA VAL A 362 8.71 12.80 1.36
C VAL A 362 8.63 11.41 0.74
N PRO A 363 8.24 10.39 1.53
CA PRO A 363 8.16 9.03 1.06
C PRO A 363 6.96 8.83 0.14
N ILE A 364 7.06 7.82 -0.71
CA ILE A 364 6.01 7.43 -1.64
C ILE A 364 5.16 6.35 -0.97
N TRP A 365 3.85 6.54 -1.00
CA TRP A 365 2.85 5.64 -0.44
C TRP A 365 1.86 5.22 -1.50
N GLU A 366 1.36 4.01 -1.36
CA GLU A 366 0.24 3.45 -2.10
C GLU A 366 -0.98 3.35 -1.18
N PHE A 367 -2.11 3.80 -1.71
CA PHE A 367 -3.42 3.78 -1.08
C PHE A 367 -4.29 2.79 -1.86
N ARG A 368 -4.61 1.66 -1.23
CA ARG A 368 -5.23 0.49 -1.86
C ARG A 368 -6.72 0.41 -1.60
N ALA A 369 -7.42 -0.34 -2.46
CA ALA A 369 -8.84 -0.64 -2.34
C ALA A 369 -9.69 0.62 -2.10
N LEU A 370 -9.42 1.68 -2.89
CA LEU A 370 -10.13 2.96 -2.80
C LEU A 370 -11.55 2.88 -3.33
N GLY A 371 -11.96 1.70 -3.80
CA GLY A 371 -13.33 1.30 -4.11
C GLY A 371 -13.49 0.85 -5.55
N TRP A 372 -14.63 0.20 -5.80
CA TRP A 372 -15.04 -0.27 -7.12
C TRP A 372 -15.83 0.81 -7.85
N TYR A 373 -15.32 1.29 -8.99
CA TYR A 373 -15.96 2.35 -9.77
C TYR A 373 -16.27 1.89 -11.19
N LYS A 374 -17.46 2.23 -11.65
CA LYS A 374 -17.81 2.10 -13.07
C LYS A 374 -17.11 3.21 -13.86
N GLN A 375 -16.91 2.98 -15.14
CA GLN A 375 -16.35 3.97 -16.07
C GLN A 375 -16.96 5.37 -15.93
N ALA A 376 -18.29 5.48 -15.77
CA ALA A 376 -18.99 6.76 -15.64
C ALA A 376 -18.62 7.55 -14.37
N ASP A 377 -18.19 6.88 -13.30
CA ASP A 377 -17.85 7.49 -12.01
C ASP A 377 -16.34 7.65 -11.82
N LEU A 378 -15.54 6.98 -12.68
CA LEU A 378 -14.10 6.87 -12.52
C LEU A 378 -13.41 8.25 -12.52
N ARG A 379 -13.75 9.12 -13.48
CA ARG A 379 -13.16 10.47 -13.56
C ARG A 379 -13.35 11.25 -12.26
N LYS A 380 -14.59 11.31 -11.77
CA LYS A 380 -14.93 12.01 -10.52
C LYS A 380 -14.13 11.46 -9.34
N LYS A 381 -13.94 10.14 -9.28
CA LYS A 381 -13.13 9.51 -8.23
C LYS A 381 -11.66 9.88 -8.34
N LEU A 382 -11.04 9.78 -9.52
CA LEU A 382 -9.63 10.11 -9.69
C LEU A 382 -9.35 11.58 -9.39
N ASP A 383 -10.22 12.50 -9.85
CA ASP A 383 -10.13 13.93 -9.52
C ASP A 383 -10.21 14.17 -8.00
N SER A 384 -11.10 13.45 -7.30
CA SER A 384 -11.23 13.54 -5.83
C SER A 384 -10.00 13.04 -5.09
N ILE A 385 -9.32 12.01 -5.61
CA ILE A 385 -8.07 11.52 -5.04
C ILE A 385 -6.96 12.56 -5.27
N GLU A 386 -6.81 13.07 -6.49
CA GLU A 386 -5.82 14.08 -6.82
C GLU A 386 -5.98 15.32 -5.93
N GLU A 387 -7.18 15.86 -5.80
CA GLU A 387 -7.45 17.03 -4.95
C GLU A 387 -7.10 16.77 -3.48
N SER A 388 -7.24 15.52 -3.00
CA SER A 388 -6.85 15.16 -1.64
C SER A 388 -5.33 15.20 -1.46
N PHE A 389 -4.56 14.69 -2.43
CA PHE A 389 -3.10 14.81 -2.44
C PHE A 389 -2.69 16.29 -2.47
N ILE A 390 -3.25 17.09 -3.37
CA ILE A 390 -2.95 18.52 -3.48
C ILE A 390 -3.25 19.25 -2.16
N THR A 391 -4.40 18.96 -1.55
CA THR A 391 -4.81 19.55 -0.27
C THR A 391 -3.80 19.23 0.83
N LEU A 392 -3.37 17.97 0.95
CA LEU A 392 -2.40 17.57 1.97
C LEU A 392 -1.01 18.16 1.71
N HIS A 393 -0.56 18.23 0.45
CA HIS A 393 0.70 18.86 0.05
C HIS A 393 0.73 20.35 0.42
N ARG A 394 -0.36 21.07 0.15
CA ARG A 394 -0.49 22.49 0.53
C ARG A 394 -0.60 22.71 2.03
N LYS A 395 -1.14 21.73 2.78
CA LYS A 395 -1.27 21.79 4.24
C LYS A 395 0.08 21.57 4.96
N TYR A 396 0.95 20.73 4.41
CA TYR A 396 2.23 20.35 5.02
C TYR A 396 3.44 20.59 4.09
N PRO A 397 3.69 21.84 3.64
CA PRO A 397 4.76 22.13 2.69
C PRO A 397 6.17 21.99 3.31
N GLU A 398 6.31 22.36 4.58
CA GLU A 398 7.59 22.46 5.28
C GLU A 398 7.86 21.28 6.19
N LYS A 399 9.14 20.99 6.48
CA LYS A 399 9.51 19.94 7.44
C LYS A 399 8.98 20.28 8.85
N PRO A 400 8.46 19.30 9.62
CA PRO A 400 7.87 19.52 10.92
C PRO A 400 8.89 19.79 12.04
#